data_AF-A0A378AE04-F1
#
_entry.id   AF-A0A378AE04-F1
#
_cell.length_a   1.000
_cell.length_b   1.000
_cell.length_c   1.000
_cell.angle_alpha   90.00
_cell.angle_beta   90.00
_cell.angle_gamma   90.00
#
_symmetry.space_group_name_H-M   'P 1'
#
loop_
_entity.id
_entity.type
_entity.pdbx_description
1 polymer ?
#
loop_
_entity_poly.entity_id
_entity_poly.type
_entity_poly.pdbx_seq_one_letter_code
_entity_poly.pdbx_strand_id
1 'polypeptide(L)'
;MRLDRLTNKFQLALADAQSLALGHDNQFIEPLHLMSALLNQEGGSVRPLLTSAGVNAGKLRTDIEQALSRLPQVEGTGGDVQPSQDLVRILNLCDKLAQKKKDNFISSELFVLAALESRGTLTDLLKSAGATTANVTQAIEQMRGGESVNDQGAKTNVRH
;
A
#
# COMPACT_ATOMS: atom_id res chain seq x y z
N MET A 1 -1.05 11.58 9.93
CA MET A 1 -1.33 11.74 8.49
C MET A 1 -2.78 12.13 8.32
N ARG A 2 -3.12 13.03 7.39
CA ARG A 2 -4.52 13.32 7.02
C ARG A 2 -4.97 12.48 5.82
N LEU A 3 -6.13 11.83 5.92
CA LEU A 3 -6.66 10.94 4.87
C LEU A 3 -6.94 11.66 3.55
N ASP A 4 -7.34 12.93 3.61
CA ASP A 4 -7.61 13.75 2.44
C ASP A 4 -6.35 14.14 1.64
N ARG A 5 -5.15 13.87 2.18
CA ARG A 5 -3.90 13.99 1.43
C ARG A 5 -3.55 12.72 0.66
N LEU A 6 -4.26 11.62 0.82
CA LEU A 6 -4.06 10.44 0.00
C LEU A 6 -4.62 10.67 -1.41
N THR A 7 -3.97 10.11 -2.41
CA THR A 7 -4.56 10.00 -3.75
C THR A 7 -5.87 9.19 -3.72
N ASN A 8 -6.80 9.44 -4.64
CA ASN A 8 -8.08 8.73 -4.75
C ASN A 8 -7.88 7.22 -4.85
N LYS A 9 -6.89 6.77 -5.63
CA LYS A 9 -6.53 5.35 -5.73
C LYS A 9 -6.07 4.78 -4.38
N PHE A 10 -5.30 5.54 -3.61
CA PHE A 10 -4.83 5.08 -2.32
C PHE A 10 -5.95 5.07 -1.26
N GLN A 11 -6.88 6.03 -1.32
CA GLN A 11 -8.10 6.00 -0.49
C GLN A 11 -8.96 4.78 -0.77
N LEU A 12 -9.20 4.46 -2.05
CA LEU A 12 -9.93 3.26 -2.45
C LEU A 12 -9.25 2.00 -1.94
N ALA A 13 -7.92 1.89 -2.06
CA ALA A 13 -7.19 0.74 -1.55
C ALA A 13 -7.30 0.57 -0.03
N LEU A 14 -7.43 1.66 0.75
CA LEU A 14 -7.71 1.59 2.18
C LEU A 14 -9.12 1.08 2.48
N ALA A 15 -10.12 1.49 1.70
CA ALA A 15 -11.48 0.98 1.82
C ALA A 15 -11.56 -0.52 1.44
N ASP A 16 -10.84 -0.92 0.41
CA ASP A 16 -10.73 -2.33 0.03
C ASP A 16 -10.01 -3.14 1.11
N ALA A 17 -8.94 -2.61 1.70
CA ALA A 17 -8.23 -3.23 2.82
C ALA A 17 -9.12 -3.40 4.06
N GLN A 18 -9.98 -2.42 4.35
CA GLN A 18 -10.99 -2.53 5.40
C GLN A 18 -11.97 -3.66 5.12
N SER A 19 -12.46 -3.74 3.88
CA SER A 19 -13.40 -4.78 3.45
C SER A 19 -12.77 -6.17 3.52
N LEU A 20 -11.48 -6.29 3.18
CA LEU A 20 -10.72 -7.53 3.34
C LEU A 20 -10.63 -7.95 4.82
N ALA A 21 -10.23 -7.05 5.71
CA ALA A 21 -10.12 -7.36 7.14
C ALA A 21 -11.48 -7.81 7.72
N LEU A 22 -12.56 -7.11 7.37
CA LEU A 22 -13.91 -7.46 7.79
C LEU A 22 -14.35 -8.83 7.25
N GLY A 23 -14.10 -9.10 5.96
CA GLY A 23 -14.46 -10.37 5.33
C GLY A 23 -13.68 -11.58 5.85
N HIS A 24 -12.57 -11.35 6.57
CA HIS A 24 -11.75 -12.39 7.21
C HIS A 24 -11.94 -12.47 8.73
N ASP A 25 -12.91 -11.75 9.29
CA ASP A 25 -13.15 -11.62 10.74
C ASP A 25 -11.88 -11.16 11.50
N ASN A 26 -11.05 -10.34 10.87
CA ASN A 26 -9.87 -9.76 11.50
C ASN A 26 -10.24 -8.45 12.21
N GLN A 27 -9.88 -8.33 13.48
CA GLN A 27 -10.18 -7.15 14.30
C GLN A 27 -9.50 -5.86 13.79
N PHE A 28 -8.36 -5.98 13.10
CA PHE A 28 -7.56 -4.85 12.66
C PHE A 28 -7.25 -4.89 11.16
N ILE A 29 -7.22 -3.70 10.55
CA ILE A 29 -6.65 -3.51 9.22
C ILE A 29 -5.13 -3.52 9.36
N GLU A 30 -4.52 -4.67 9.09
CA GLU A 30 -3.07 -4.85 9.02
C GLU A 30 -2.44 -4.32 7.72
N PRO A 31 -1.12 -4.02 7.71
CA PRO A 31 -0.38 -3.68 6.49
C PRO A 31 -0.53 -4.72 5.37
N LEU A 32 -0.72 -6.00 5.73
CA LEU A 32 -0.96 -7.09 4.77
C LEU A 32 -2.25 -6.90 3.97
N HIS A 33 -3.33 -6.41 4.59
CA HIS A 33 -4.59 -6.13 3.89
C HIS A 33 -4.41 -5.03 2.87
N LEU A 34 -3.74 -3.94 3.28
CA LEU A 34 -3.49 -2.81 2.38
C LEU A 34 -2.57 -3.19 1.23
N MET A 35 -1.52 -3.99 1.49
CA MET A 35 -0.67 -4.47 0.40
C MET A 35 -1.42 -5.39 -0.56
N SER A 36 -2.29 -6.27 -0.04
CA SER A 36 -3.14 -7.13 -0.87
C SER A 36 -4.08 -6.31 -1.76
N ALA A 37 -4.77 -5.32 -1.19
CA ALA A 37 -5.63 -4.41 -1.94
C ALA A 37 -4.84 -3.67 -3.03
N LEU A 38 -3.67 -3.13 -2.69
CA LEU A 38 -2.81 -2.39 -3.63
C LEU A 38 -2.27 -3.26 -4.78
N LEU A 39 -1.93 -4.53 -4.51
CA LEU A 39 -1.45 -5.47 -5.54
C LEU A 39 -2.55 -5.87 -6.53
N ASN A 40 -3.79 -5.95 -6.05
CA ASN A 40 -4.94 -6.40 -6.82
C ASN A 40 -5.78 -5.25 -7.40
N GLN A 41 -5.47 -3.99 -7.04
CA GLN A 41 -6.19 -2.82 -7.53
C GLN A 41 -6.03 -2.64 -9.04
N GLU A 42 -7.16 -2.61 -9.76
CA GLU A 42 -7.19 -2.37 -11.20
C GLU A 42 -6.66 -0.96 -11.55
N GLY A 43 -5.74 -0.91 -12.52
CA GLY A 43 -5.02 0.31 -12.86
C GLY A 43 -4.22 0.90 -11.70
N GLY A 44 -3.91 0.13 -10.66
CA GLY A 44 -3.03 0.55 -9.55
C GLY A 44 -1.56 0.59 -9.97
N SER A 45 -0.74 1.42 -9.31
CA SER A 45 0.68 1.58 -9.66
C SER A 45 1.62 0.62 -8.92
N VAL A 46 1.16 -0.05 -7.86
CA VAL A 46 2.03 -0.87 -7.00
C VAL A 46 2.55 -2.14 -7.69
N ARG A 47 1.70 -2.87 -8.43
CA ARG A 47 2.15 -4.07 -9.15
C ARG A 47 3.13 -3.72 -10.29
N PRO A 48 2.88 -2.71 -11.15
CA PRO A 48 3.87 -2.21 -12.11
C PRO A 48 5.18 -1.77 -11.45
N LEU A 49 5.12 -1.03 -10.34
CA LEU A 49 6.29 -0.59 -9.57
C LEU A 49 7.17 -1.77 -9.13
N LEU A 50 6.55 -2.77 -8.51
CA LEU A 50 7.29 -3.93 -8.04
C LEU A 50 7.92 -4.70 -9.20
N THR A 51 7.20 -4.82 -10.31
CA THR A 51 7.71 -5.50 -11.51
C THR A 51 8.90 -4.74 -12.11
N SER A 52 8.85 -3.41 -12.20
CA SER A 52 9.96 -2.60 -12.71
C SER A 52 11.16 -2.58 -11.76
N ALA A 53 10.94 -2.74 -10.45
CA ALA A 53 11.99 -2.92 -9.45
C ALA A 53 12.62 -4.33 -9.45
N GLY A 54 12.17 -5.24 -10.32
CA GLY A 54 12.65 -6.63 -10.38
C GLY A 54 12.12 -7.53 -9.26
N VAL A 55 11.06 -7.12 -8.56
CA VAL A 55 10.41 -7.89 -7.49
C VAL A 55 9.46 -8.92 -8.10
N ASN A 56 9.47 -10.15 -7.58
CA ASN A 56 8.52 -11.17 -8.00
C ASN A 56 7.12 -10.89 -7.39
N ALA A 57 6.34 -10.05 -8.07
CA ALA A 57 5.01 -9.64 -7.62
C ALA A 57 4.01 -10.83 -7.52
N GLY A 58 4.16 -11.85 -8.36
CA GLY A 58 3.33 -13.06 -8.30
C GLY A 58 3.58 -13.85 -7.02
N LYS A 59 4.86 -14.11 -6.70
CA LYS A 59 5.26 -14.75 -5.44
C LYS A 59 4.82 -13.93 -4.24
N LEU A 60 5.08 -12.62 -4.25
CA LEU A 60 4.71 -11.72 -3.16
C LEU A 60 3.21 -11.76 -2.88
N ARG A 61 2.37 -11.79 -3.92
CA ARG A 61 0.91 -11.91 -3.77
C ARG A 61 0.53 -13.19 -3.04
N THR A 62 1.06 -14.33 -3.48
CA THR A 62 0.81 -15.62 -2.82
C THR A 62 1.29 -15.65 -1.37
N ASP A 63 2.48 -15.09 -1.09
CA ASP A 63 3.00 -15.04 0.27
C ASP A 63 2.13 -14.14 1.19
N ILE A 64 1.61 -13.03 0.66
CA ILE A 64 0.69 -12.14 1.38
C ILE A 64 -0.65 -12.84 1.65
N GLU A 65 -1.22 -13.52 0.67
CA GLU A 65 -2.45 -14.32 0.85
C GLU A 65 -2.28 -15.36 1.95
N GLN A 66 -1.13 -16.05 1.96
CA GLN A 66 -0.79 -17.03 3.01
C GLN A 66 -0.58 -16.37 4.39
N ALA A 67 -0.02 -15.16 4.44
CA ALA A 67 0.16 -14.44 5.69
C ALA A 67 -1.18 -13.92 6.25
N LEU A 68 -2.07 -13.44 5.38
CA LEU A 68 -3.43 -13.04 5.73
C LEU A 68 -4.23 -14.20 6.34
N SER A 69 -4.15 -15.40 5.76
CA SER A 69 -4.85 -16.59 6.27
C SER A 69 -4.38 -17.06 7.65
N ARG A 70 -3.30 -16.49 8.19
CA ARG A 70 -2.73 -16.80 9.51
C ARG A 70 -3.04 -15.72 10.54
N LEU A 71 -3.66 -14.61 10.14
CA LEU A 71 -4.04 -13.56 11.08
C LEU A 71 -5.11 -14.07 12.05
N PRO A 72 -5.09 -13.64 13.33
CA PRO A 72 -6.13 -14.00 14.28
C PRO A 72 -7.52 -13.57 13.81
N GLN A 73 -8.49 -14.48 13.92
CA GLN A 73 -9.89 -14.24 13.63
C GLN A 73 -10.65 -14.10 14.95
N VAL A 74 -11.52 -13.11 15.04
CA VAL A 74 -12.34 -12.84 16.22
C VAL A 74 -13.80 -12.79 15.79
N GLU A 75 -14.52 -13.88 16.03
CA GLU A 75 -15.95 -13.93 15.75
C GLU A 75 -16.71 -12.91 16.63
N GLY A 76 -17.73 -12.27 16.05
CA GLY A 76 -18.61 -11.36 16.78
C GLY A 76 -18.05 -9.95 17.01
N THR A 77 -16.93 -9.57 16.36
CA THR A 77 -16.57 -8.15 16.25
C THR A 77 -17.68 -7.43 15.50
N GLY A 78 -18.31 -6.43 16.13
CA GLY A 78 -19.52 -5.74 15.66
C GLY A 78 -19.35 -4.88 14.41
N GLY A 79 -18.67 -5.38 13.37
CA GLY A 79 -18.47 -4.74 12.08
C GLY A 79 -17.44 -3.61 12.06
N ASP A 80 -16.92 -3.19 13.21
CA ASP A 80 -15.98 -2.07 13.28
C ASP A 80 -14.53 -2.56 13.32
N VAL A 81 -13.84 -2.42 12.18
CA VAL A 81 -12.42 -2.74 12.01
C VAL A 81 -11.61 -1.45 11.98
N GLN A 82 -10.53 -1.43 12.76
CA GLN A 82 -9.70 -0.25 12.97
C GLN A 82 -8.28 -0.49 12.41
N PRO A 83 -7.56 0.52 11.89
CA PRO A 83 -6.17 0.36 11.50
C PRO A 83 -5.28 -0.14 12.65
N SER A 84 -4.41 -1.11 12.39
CA SER A 84 -3.43 -1.55 13.39
C SER A 84 -2.38 -0.46 13.66
N GLN A 85 -1.71 -0.53 14.80
CA GLN A 85 -0.65 0.44 15.14
C GLN A 85 0.48 0.43 14.08
N ASP A 86 0.80 -0.74 13.54
CA ASP A 86 1.79 -0.88 12.49
C ASP A 86 1.33 -0.24 11.18
N LEU A 87 0.07 -0.42 10.79
CA LEU A 87 -0.48 0.26 9.63
C LEU A 87 -0.44 1.79 9.80
N VAL A 88 -0.88 2.30 10.96
CA VAL A 88 -0.84 3.74 11.27
C VAL A 88 0.59 4.28 11.18
N ARG A 89 1.57 3.54 11.70
CA ARG A 89 2.99 3.92 11.64
C ARG A 89 3.50 4.00 10.20
N ILE A 90 3.17 3.02 9.36
CA ILE A 90 3.57 3.01 7.94
C ILE A 90 2.90 4.16 7.18
N LEU A 91 1.61 4.42 7.41
CA LEU A 91 0.89 5.53 6.78
C LEU A 91 1.48 6.90 7.18
N ASN A 92 1.88 7.07 8.44
CA ASN A 92 2.58 8.27 8.89
C ASN A 92 3.97 8.41 8.23
N LEU A 93 4.65 7.30 7.94
CA LEU A 93 5.91 7.33 7.20
C LEU A 93 5.68 7.68 5.72
N CYS A 94 4.58 7.23 5.10
CA CYS A 94 4.19 7.65 3.75
C CYS A 94 4.04 9.18 3.66
N ASP A 95 3.42 9.81 4.66
CA ASP A 95 3.29 11.28 4.73
C ASP A 95 4.66 11.97 4.78
N LYS A 96 5.57 11.46 5.63
CA LYS A 96 6.94 12.00 5.71
C LYS A 96 7.70 11.86 4.39
N LEU A 97 7.57 10.73 3.72
CA LEU A 97 8.19 10.49 2.42
C LEU A 97 7.61 11.41 1.33
N ALA A 98 6.29 11.60 1.31
CA ALA A 98 5.61 12.53 0.40
C ALA A 98 6.12 13.97 0.61
N GLN A 99 6.21 14.42 1.86
CA GLN A 99 6.76 15.74 2.20
C GLN A 99 8.23 15.90 1.73
N LYS A 100 9.07 14.88 1.95
CA LYS A 100 10.47 14.89 1.49
C LYS A 100 10.58 14.97 -0.03
N LYS A 101 9.68 14.29 -0.75
CA LYS A 101 9.58 14.33 -2.22
C LYS A 101 8.82 15.55 -2.75
N LYS A 102 8.30 16.41 -1.87
CA LYS A 102 7.48 17.59 -2.20
C LYS A 102 6.20 17.23 -2.97
N ASP A 103 5.64 16.06 -2.67
CA ASP A 103 4.34 15.64 -3.19
C ASP A 103 3.22 16.36 -2.42
N ASN A 104 2.24 16.92 -3.16
CA ASN A 104 1.04 17.47 -2.52
C ASN A 104 0.16 16.33 -1.96
N PHE A 105 0.11 15.20 -2.68
CA PHE A 105 -0.66 14.01 -2.32
C PHE A 105 0.21 12.78 -2.11
N ILE A 106 -0.21 11.93 -1.19
CA ILE A 106 0.45 10.67 -0.85
C ILE A 106 -0.08 9.59 -1.82
N SER A 107 0.80 9.14 -2.71
CA SER A 107 0.54 8.06 -3.67
C SER A 107 0.74 6.67 -3.05
N SER A 108 0.07 5.67 -3.60
CA SER A 108 0.22 4.26 -3.22
C SER A 108 1.65 3.71 -3.26
N GLU A 109 2.50 4.18 -4.18
CA GLU A 109 3.90 3.74 -4.29
C GLU A 109 4.72 3.98 -3.01
N LEU A 110 4.43 5.08 -2.30
CA LEU A 110 5.13 5.41 -1.07
C LEU A 110 4.82 4.43 0.06
N PHE A 111 3.71 3.69 -0.03
CA PHE A 111 3.41 2.62 0.90
C PHE A 111 4.44 1.49 0.83
N VAL A 112 4.87 1.10 -0.38
CA VAL A 112 5.88 0.05 -0.57
C VAL A 112 7.21 0.50 0.05
N LEU A 113 7.62 1.74 -0.24
CA LEU A 113 8.86 2.30 0.31
C LEU A 113 8.81 2.43 1.84
N ALA A 114 7.71 2.95 2.38
CA ALA A 114 7.49 3.06 3.82
C ALA A 114 7.46 1.69 4.50
N ALA A 115 6.85 0.69 3.88
CA ALA A 115 6.82 -0.67 4.40
C ALA A 115 8.22 -1.32 4.43
N LEU A 116 9.11 -0.99 3.50
CA LEU A 116 10.51 -1.47 3.52
C LEU A 116 11.36 -0.84 4.63
N GLU A 117 11.08 0.41 4.99
CA GLU A 117 11.72 1.14 6.10
C GLU A 117 11.10 0.79 7.48
N SER A 118 10.06 -0.04 7.46
CA SER A 118 9.33 -0.51 8.63
C SER A 118 9.98 -1.77 9.22
N ARG A 119 9.21 -2.49 10.04
CA ARG A 119 9.49 -3.82 10.56
C ARG A 119 8.19 -4.64 10.48
N GLY A 120 8.32 -5.95 10.63
CA GLY A 120 7.19 -6.89 10.69
C GLY A 120 6.97 -7.65 9.39
N THR A 121 5.95 -8.52 9.39
CA THR A 121 5.72 -9.54 8.37
C THR A 121 5.75 -8.99 6.94
N LEU A 122 5.07 -7.88 6.66
CA LEU A 122 5.07 -7.29 5.32
C LEU A 122 6.48 -6.89 4.85
N THR A 123 7.32 -6.38 5.76
CA THR A 123 8.71 -6.01 5.44
C THR A 123 9.51 -7.22 5.01
N ASP A 124 9.36 -8.33 5.73
CA ASP A 124 10.09 -9.57 5.49
C ASP A 124 9.64 -10.23 4.19
N LEU A 125 8.33 -10.19 3.88
CA LEU A 125 7.79 -10.67 2.62
C LEU A 125 8.29 -9.85 1.41
N LEU A 126 8.27 -8.52 1.52
CA LEU A 126 8.81 -7.63 0.48
C LEU A 126 10.28 -7.95 0.20
N LYS A 127 11.11 -8.06 1.24
CA LYS A 127 12.53 -8.39 1.12
C LYS A 127 12.74 -9.78 0.51
N SER A 128 11.97 -10.77 0.96
CA SER A 128 12.04 -12.14 0.43
C SER A 128 11.63 -12.24 -1.04
N ALA A 129 10.79 -11.32 -1.52
CA ALA A 129 10.41 -11.20 -2.92
C ALA A 129 11.43 -10.43 -3.79
N GLY A 130 12.51 -9.91 -3.18
CA GLY A 130 13.57 -9.16 -3.86
C GLY A 130 13.46 -7.63 -3.76
N ALA A 131 12.53 -7.11 -2.96
CA ALA A 131 12.40 -5.67 -2.78
C ALA A 131 13.48 -5.13 -1.83
N THR A 132 14.11 -4.03 -2.23
CA THR A 132 15.06 -3.27 -1.42
C THR A 132 14.68 -1.80 -1.44
N THR A 133 15.09 -1.03 -0.43
CA THR A 133 14.86 0.42 -0.43
C THR A 133 15.45 1.07 -1.70
N ALA A 134 16.60 0.58 -2.17
CA ALA A 134 17.28 1.11 -3.35
C ALA A 134 16.50 0.86 -4.65
N ASN A 135 16.14 -0.40 -4.98
CA ASN A 135 15.45 -0.70 -6.24
C ASN A 135 14.03 -0.12 -6.29
N VAL A 136 13.31 -0.10 -5.16
CA VAL A 136 11.98 0.51 -5.08
C VAL A 136 12.09 2.02 -5.25
N THR A 137 13.05 2.69 -4.61
CA THR A 137 13.25 4.14 -4.78
C THR A 137 13.54 4.50 -6.24
N GLN A 138 14.45 3.76 -6.87
CA GLN A 138 14.78 3.96 -8.28
C GLN A 138 13.58 3.75 -9.20
N ALA A 139 12.80 2.69 -8.96
CA ALA A 139 11.60 2.40 -9.75
C ALA A 139 10.52 3.48 -9.60
N ILE A 140 10.33 4.03 -8.39
CA ILE A 140 9.43 5.18 -8.16
C ILE A 140 9.89 6.39 -8.98
N GLU A 141 11.18 6.70 -8.94
CA GLU A 141 11.74 7.85 -9.66
C GLU A 141 11.58 7.70 -11.19
N GLN A 142 11.82 6.50 -11.72
CA GLN A 142 11.64 6.20 -13.13
C GLN A 142 10.17 6.31 -13.56
N MET A 143 9.24 5.76 -12.77
CA MET A 143 7.79 5.82 -13.09
C MET A 143 7.26 7.26 -13.08
N ARG A 144 7.81 8.12 -12.23
CA ARG A 144 7.40 9.53 -12.13
C ARG A 144 8.12 10.46 -13.09
N GLY A 145 9.20 10.02 -13.74
CA GLY A 145 10.05 10.91 -14.53
C GLY A 145 10.64 12.08 -13.72
N GLY A 146 10.74 11.92 -12.39
CA GLY A 146 11.16 13.00 -11.47
C GLY A 146 10.07 13.99 -11.06
N GLU A 147 8.82 13.81 -11.49
CA GLU A 147 7.69 14.69 -11.11
C GLU A 147 7.17 14.39 -9.70
N SER A 148 6.62 15.43 -9.05
CA SER A 148 5.92 15.28 -7.78
C SER A 148 4.43 14.98 -8.00
N VAL A 149 3.82 14.26 -7.06
CA VAL A 149 2.41 13.87 -7.11
C VAL A 149 1.54 15.04 -6.65
N ASN A 150 1.13 15.86 -7.62
CA ASN A 150 0.39 17.11 -7.38
C ASN A 150 -1.11 17.01 -7.66
N ASP A 151 -1.57 15.88 -8.21
CA ASP A 151 -2.99 15.57 -8.44
C ASP A 151 -3.42 14.45 -7.49
N GLN A 152 -4.57 14.61 -6.86
CA GLN A 152 -5.17 13.60 -6.01
C GLN A 152 -5.66 12.39 -6.82
N GLY A 153 -6.01 12.57 -8.08
CA GLY A 153 -6.53 11.54 -8.98
C GLY A 153 -7.50 12.13 -10.01
N ALA A 154 -7.42 11.60 -11.24
CA ALA A 154 -7.94 12.18 -12.48
C ALA A 154 -9.32 12.86 -12.41
N LYS A 155 -9.38 14.09 -12.94
CA LYS A 155 -10.55 14.53 -13.71
C LYS A 155 -10.71 13.55 -14.87
N THR A 156 -11.70 12.67 -14.81
CA THR A 156 -12.18 11.96 -16.00
C THR A 156 -12.80 13.00 -16.93
N ASN A 157 -11.98 13.61 -17.78
CA ASN A 157 -12.48 14.25 -18.99
C ASN A 157 -12.97 13.11 -19.88
N VAL A 158 -14.24 12.73 -19.70
CA VAL A 158 -15.01 12.05 -20.74
C VAL A 158 -15.09 13.05 -21.89
N ARG A 159 -14.13 12.97 -22.81
CA ARG A 159 -14.21 13.64 -24.11
C ARG A 159 -14.87 12.67 -25.08
N HIS A 160 -16.14 12.99 -25.33
CA HIS A 160 -17.04 12.60 -26.42
C HIS A 160 -17.25 11.11 -26.68
#